data_AF-A0A2X5PAZ3-F1
#
_entry.id   AF-A0A2X5PAZ3-F1
#
_cell.length_a   1.000
_cell.length_b   1.000
_cell.length_c   1.000
_cell.angle_alpha   90.00
_cell.angle_beta   90.00
_cell.angle_gamma   90.00
#
_symmetry.space_group_name_H-M   'P 1'
#
loop_
_entity.id
_entity.type
_entity.pdbx_description
1 polymer ?
#
loop_
_entity_poly.entity_id
_entity_poly.type
_entity_poly.pdbx_seq_one_letter_code
_entity_poly.pdbx_strand_id
1 'polypeptide(L)'
;MTLLERYNIDTFGLNAVVIGASNIVGRPMSLELLLGGCTTTVTHRFTRDLRQHVENADLLVVAVGKPGFIPGEWIKPGAVVIDVGINRLDDGRVVGDVEFDVAAERAAWITPVPGGVGPMTVATLIQNTLQACEEYHDGAAE
;
A
#
# COMPACT_ATOMS: atom_id res chain seq x y z
N MET A 1 -2.93 -6.35 -2.43
CA MET A 1 -2.34 -7.65 -2.79
C MET A 1 -2.27 -7.85 -4.30
N THR A 2 -3.38 -7.72 -5.03
CA THR A 2 -3.42 -7.91 -6.50
C THR A 2 -2.32 -7.20 -7.29
N LEU A 3 -1.95 -5.95 -6.95
CA LEU A 3 -0.81 -5.28 -7.60
C LEU A 3 0.49 -6.09 -7.45
N LEU A 4 0.82 -6.49 -6.22
CA LEU A 4 2.05 -7.24 -5.93
C LEU A 4 2.07 -8.56 -6.72
N GLU A 5 0.96 -9.29 -6.74
CA GLU A 5 0.79 -10.52 -7.51
C GLU A 5 1.01 -10.29 -9.02
N ARG A 6 0.40 -9.24 -9.59
CA ARG A 6 0.50 -8.93 -11.02
C ARG A 6 1.91 -8.55 -11.46
N TYR A 7 2.71 -8.01 -10.54
CA TYR A 7 4.12 -7.73 -10.76
C TYR A 7 5.05 -8.88 -10.35
N ASN A 8 4.50 -10.04 -9.96
CA ASN A 8 5.24 -11.22 -9.50
C ASN A 8 6.21 -10.91 -8.34
N ILE A 9 5.79 -10.04 -7.43
CA ILE A 9 6.54 -9.73 -6.22
C ILE A 9 6.19 -10.79 -5.18
N ASP A 10 7.16 -11.64 -4.83
CA ASP A 10 7.00 -12.62 -3.76
C ASP A 10 6.94 -11.92 -2.40
N THR A 11 5.83 -12.12 -1.68
CA THR A 11 5.58 -11.48 -0.38
C THR A 11 6.03 -12.33 0.80
N PHE A 12 6.29 -13.63 0.61
CA PHE A 12 6.63 -14.53 1.70
C PHE A 12 7.97 -14.13 2.35
N GLY A 13 7.94 -13.90 3.66
CA GLY A 13 9.14 -13.53 4.43
C GLY A 13 9.56 -12.06 4.32
N LEU A 14 8.91 -11.24 3.50
CA LEU A 14 9.20 -9.81 3.46
C LEU A 14 8.87 -9.13 4.79
N ASN A 15 9.71 -8.17 5.21
CA ASN A 15 9.38 -7.26 6.30
C ASN A 15 8.46 -6.16 5.76
N ALA A 16 7.15 -6.31 5.98
CA ALA A 16 6.15 -5.36 5.55
C ALA A 16 5.79 -4.37 6.66
N VAL A 17 5.85 -3.08 6.33
CA VAL A 17 5.49 -1.98 7.24
C VAL A 17 4.32 -1.22 6.67
N VAL A 18 3.24 -1.13 7.45
CA VAL A 18 2.07 -0.31 7.14
C VAL A 18 2.13 0.96 7.98
N ILE A 19 2.05 2.13 7.34
CA ILE A 19 1.97 3.43 8.01
C ILE A 19 0.53 3.96 7.90
N GLY A 20 -0.15 3.95 9.03
CA GLY A 20 -1.58 4.25 9.14
C GLY A 20 -2.36 3.03 9.60
N ALA A 21 -3.12 3.16 10.69
CA ALA A 21 -3.87 2.08 11.33
C ALA A 21 -5.40 2.28 11.20
N SER A 22 -5.84 2.85 10.07
CA SER A 22 -7.25 3.13 9.79
C SER A 22 -8.05 1.84 9.58
N ASN A 23 -9.36 1.90 9.82
CA ASN A 23 -10.25 0.76 9.57
C ASN A 23 -10.40 0.43 8.08
N ILE A 24 -10.28 1.43 7.21
CA ILE A 24 -10.54 1.30 5.78
C ILE A 24 -9.32 0.81 4.97
N VAL A 25 -8.11 0.98 5.50
CA VAL A 25 -6.88 0.56 4.80
C VAL A 25 -5.94 -0.16 5.76
N GLY A 26 -5.45 0.53 6.80
CA GLY A 26 -4.32 0.02 7.60
C GLY A 26 -4.55 -1.33 8.25
N ARG A 27 -5.69 -1.48 8.93
CA ARG A 27 -6.06 -2.73 9.62
C ARG A 27 -6.30 -3.89 8.66
N PRO A 28 -7.18 -3.77 7.64
CA PRO A 28 -7.36 -4.87 6.68
C PRO A 28 -6.05 -5.16 5.92
N MET A 29 -5.28 -4.15 5.54
CA MET A 29 -3.98 -4.35 4.88
C MET A 29 -3.01 -5.19 5.71
N SER A 30 -2.97 -5.00 7.03
CA SER A 30 -2.11 -5.85 7.88
C SER A 30 -2.50 -7.32 7.86
N LEU A 31 -3.80 -7.63 7.75
CA LEU A 31 -4.29 -8.99 7.67
C LEU A 31 -4.00 -9.60 6.29
N GLU A 32 -4.19 -8.82 5.23
CA GLU A 32 -3.82 -9.20 3.85
C GLU A 32 -2.32 -9.51 3.73
N LEU A 33 -1.45 -8.72 4.37
CA LEU A 33 -0.01 -8.96 4.38
C LEU A 33 0.38 -10.21 5.18
N LEU A 34 -0.29 -10.46 6.32
CA LEU A 34 -0.10 -11.70 7.07
C LEU A 34 -0.55 -12.92 6.25
N LEU A 35 -1.67 -12.82 5.55
CA LEU A 35 -2.15 -13.86 4.62
C LEU A 35 -1.13 -14.08 3.48
N GLY A 36 -0.51 -13.00 2.99
CA GLY A 36 0.59 -13.04 2.01
C GLY A 36 1.94 -13.48 2.57
N GLY A 37 2.02 -13.93 3.83
CA GLY A 37 3.23 -14.48 4.43
C GLY A 37 4.29 -13.45 4.85
N CYS A 38 3.95 -12.16 4.92
CA CYS A 38 4.87 -11.11 5.38
C CYS A 38 5.07 -11.15 6.90
N THR A 39 6.25 -10.71 7.37
CA THR A 39 6.40 -10.19 8.73
C THR A 39 5.80 -8.79 8.77
N THR A 40 4.68 -8.62 9.47
CA THR A 40 3.86 -7.40 9.36
C THR A 40 3.98 -6.51 10.59
N THR A 41 4.40 -5.26 10.38
CA THR A 41 4.41 -4.19 11.39
C THR A 41 3.40 -3.10 11.02
N VAL A 42 2.54 -2.70 11.98
CA VAL A 42 1.62 -1.57 11.80
C VAL A 42 2.08 -0.39 12.65
N THR A 43 2.25 0.75 11.99
CA THR A 43 2.66 2.02 12.61
C THR A 43 1.56 3.08 12.47
N HIS A 44 1.62 4.12 13.28
CA HIS A 44 0.66 5.22 13.29
C HIS A 44 1.28 6.49 13.88
N ARG A 45 0.48 7.56 14.00
CA ARG A 45 0.91 8.89 14.50
C ARG A 45 1.57 8.94 15.89
N PHE A 46 1.59 7.83 16.63
CA PHE A 46 2.17 7.72 17.97
C PHE A 46 3.35 6.73 18.03
N THR A 47 3.69 6.12 16.89
CA THR A 47 4.87 5.26 16.78
C THR A 47 6.12 6.09 17.10
N ARG A 48 6.92 5.59 18.03
CA ARG A 48 8.22 6.18 18.35
C ARG A 48 9.22 5.73 17.28
N ASP A 49 10.06 6.65 16.84
CA ASP A 49 11.08 6.39 15.81
C ASP A 49 10.52 5.71 14.56
N LEU A 50 9.52 6.37 13.93
CA LEU A 50 8.91 5.86 12.70
C LEU A 50 9.96 5.55 11.62
N ARG A 51 11.01 6.38 11.53
CA ARG A 51 12.10 6.24 10.56
C ARG A 51 12.76 4.87 10.62
N GLN A 52 13.07 4.36 11.82
CA GLN A 52 13.67 3.04 11.98
C GLN A 52 12.82 1.92 11.36
N HIS A 53 11.49 2.01 11.45
CA HIS A 53 10.60 1.04 10.82
C HIS A 53 10.64 1.16 9.30
N VAL A 54 10.62 2.39 8.77
CA VAL A 54 10.65 2.64 7.31
C VAL A 54 11.95 2.14 6.69
N GLU A 55 13.10 2.42 7.31
CA GLU A 55 14.42 2.02 6.80
C GLU A 55 14.63 0.50 6.78
N ASN A 56 13.85 -0.26 7.55
CA ASN A 56 13.90 -1.72 7.59
C ASN A 56 12.86 -2.42 6.70
N ALA A 57 11.92 -1.68 6.11
CA ALA A 57 10.81 -2.24 5.34
C ALA A 57 11.27 -2.74 3.96
N ASP A 58 11.07 -4.03 3.68
CA ASP A 58 11.18 -4.58 2.31
C ASP A 58 9.96 -4.17 1.47
N LEU A 59 8.80 -4.10 2.13
CA LEU A 59 7.53 -3.64 1.56
C LEU A 59 6.96 -2.55 2.46
N LEU A 60 6.79 -1.35 1.92
CA LEU A 60 6.23 -0.21 2.62
C LEU A 60 4.85 0.15 2.05
N VAL A 61 3.83 0.16 2.90
CA VAL A 61 2.49 0.65 2.54
C VAL A 61 2.19 1.92 3.33
N VAL A 62 1.93 3.03 2.66
CA VAL A 62 1.69 4.34 3.30
C VAL A 62 0.25 4.79 3.03
N ALA A 63 -0.52 5.01 4.10
CA ALA A 63 -1.95 5.36 4.04
C ALA A 63 -2.31 6.36 5.15
N VAL A 64 -1.65 7.52 5.14
CA VAL A 64 -1.77 8.58 6.15
C VAL A 64 -2.67 9.71 5.67
N GLY A 65 -2.68 10.03 4.37
CA GLY A 65 -3.42 11.16 3.80
C GLY A 65 -2.78 12.51 4.15
N LYS A 66 -1.45 12.59 3.99
CA LYS A 66 -0.67 13.81 4.20
C LYS A 66 0.42 13.91 3.11
N PRO A 67 0.41 14.97 2.28
CA PRO A 67 1.40 15.13 1.20
C PRO A 67 2.84 15.03 1.72
N GLY A 68 3.66 14.19 1.08
CA GLY A 68 5.09 14.09 1.38
C GLY A 68 5.42 13.80 2.85
N PHE A 69 4.54 13.09 3.56
CA PHE A 69 4.74 12.75 4.96
C PHE A 69 5.94 11.81 5.18
N ILE A 70 6.25 10.95 4.21
CA ILE A 70 7.41 10.06 4.23
C ILE A 70 8.51 10.64 3.34
N PRO A 71 9.61 11.11 3.93
CA PRO A 71 10.78 11.55 3.18
C PRO A 71 11.39 10.40 2.37
N GLY A 72 11.75 10.66 1.12
CA GLY A 72 12.18 9.61 0.21
C GLY A 72 13.50 8.94 0.63
N GLU A 73 14.36 9.66 1.37
CA GLU A 73 15.63 9.14 1.86
C GLU A 73 15.48 8.06 2.94
N TRP A 74 14.30 7.97 3.57
CA TRP A 74 14.01 6.91 4.56
C TRP A 74 13.76 5.57 3.89
N ILE A 75 13.44 5.56 2.60
CA ILE A 75 13.12 4.34 1.88
C ILE A 75 14.36 3.44 1.83
N LYS A 76 14.17 2.18 2.23
CA LYS A 76 15.20 1.15 2.12
C LYS A 76 15.56 0.93 0.63
N PRO A 77 16.85 0.91 0.25
CA PRO A 77 17.23 0.58 -1.12
C PRO A 77 16.68 -0.79 -1.54
N GLY A 78 16.04 -0.85 -2.70
CA GLY A 78 15.41 -2.04 -3.24
C GLY A 78 14.01 -2.34 -2.68
N ALA A 79 13.44 -1.49 -1.83
CA ALA A 79 12.10 -1.70 -1.29
C ALA A 79 11.00 -1.60 -2.35
N VAL A 80 9.86 -2.22 -2.05
CA VAL A 80 8.59 -2.01 -2.74
C VAL A 80 7.79 -0.96 -1.98
N VAL A 81 7.38 0.11 -2.64
CA VAL A 81 6.63 1.22 -2.04
C VAL A 81 5.23 1.31 -2.64
N ILE A 82 4.23 1.14 -1.78
CA ILE A 82 2.80 1.27 -2.09
C ILE A 82 2.28 2.53 -1.40
N ASP A 83 2.14 3.60 -2.18
CA ASP A 83 1.58 4.88 -1.76
C ASP A 83 0.07 4.91 -2.02
N VAL A 84 -0.70 4.82 -0.95
CA VAL A 84 -2.18 4.86 -0.97
C VAL A 84 -2.69 6.30 -0.87
N GLY A 85 -1.82 7.25 -0.50
CA GLY A 85 -2.17 8.64 -0.32
C GLY A 85 -2.72 9.26 -1.60
N ILE A 86 -3.81 10.02 -1.47
CA ILE A 86 -4.34 10.87 -2.54
C ILE A 86 -4.60 12.24 -1.93
N ASN A 87 -3.62 13.13 -2.10
CA ASN A 87 -3.66 14.47 -1.54
C ASN A 87 -3.76 15.49 -2.67
N ARG A 88 -4.79 16.34 -2.63
CA ARG A 88 -4.95 17.45 -3.59
C ARG A 88 -4.30 18.71 -3.01
N LEU A 89 -3.35 19.27 -3.74
CA LEU A 89 -2.67 20.51 -3.39
C LEU A 89 -3.48 21.73 -3.86
N ASP A 90 -3.14 22.90 -3.33
CA ASP A 90 -3.80 24.18 -3.68
C ASP A 90 -3.62 24.56 -5.15
N ASP A 91 -2.53 24.10 -5.79
CA ASP A 91 -2.26 24.30 -7.22
C ASP A 91 -2.99 23.29 -8.12
N GLY A 92 -3.83 22.42 -7.54
CA GLY A 92 -4.64 21.43 -8.24
C GLY A 92 -3.93 20.10 -8.52
N ARG A 93 -2.62 19.99 -8.28
CA ARG A 93 -1.90 18.72 -8.40
C ARG A 93 -2.40 17.70 -7.38
N VAL A 94 -2.28 16.42 -7.74
CA VAL A 94 -2.58 15.29 -6.86
C VAL A 94 -1.28 14.57 -6.58
N VAL A 95 -0.93 14.42 -5.31
CA VAL A 95 0.32 13.82 -4.85
C VAL A 95 0.06 12.78 -3.76
N GLY A 96 1.02 11.87 -3.59
CA GLY A 96 0.96 10.81 -2.59
C GLY A 96 1.41 11.26 -1.20
N ASP A 97 1.51 10.29 -0.30
CA ASP A 97 2.06 10.49 1.05
C ASP A 97 3.60 10.38 1.08
N VAL A 98 4.23 9.91 0.00
CA VAL A 98 5.68 9.72 -0.13
C VAL A 98 6.26 10.80 -1.05
N GLU A 99 7.48 11.28 -0.75
CA GLU A 99 8.27 12.09 -1.67
C GLU A 99 8.75 11.24 -2.86
N PHE A 100 7.92 11.16 -3.90
CA PHE A 100 8.06 10.22 -5.02
C PHE A 100 9.42 10.28 -5.71
N ASP A 101 9.89 11.47 -6.09
CA ASP A 101 11.11 11.61 -6.91
C ASP A 101 12.33 11.03 -6.19
N VAL A 102 12.51 11.33 -4.90
CA VAL A 102 13.62 10.83 -4.07
C VAL A 102 13.44 9.34 -3.75
N ALA A 103 12.20 8.91 -3.47
CA ALA A 103 11.91 7.51 -3.18
C ALA A 103 12.15 6.60 -4.40
N ALA A 104 11.84 7.08 -5.61
CA ALA A 104 11.98 6.34 -6.87
C ALA A 104 13.44 6.04 -7.23
N GLU A 105 14.39 6.86 -6.76
CA GLU A 105 15.83 6.59 -6.92
C GLU A 105 16.32 5.42 -6.06
N ARG A 106 15.54 5.01 -5.05
CA ARG A 106 15.93 4.02 -4.04
C ARG A 106 15.10 2.75 -4.11
N ALA A 107 13.79 2.89 -4.32
CA ALA A 107 12.85 1.78 -4.39
C ALA A 107 13.09 0.92 -5.65
N ALA A 108 12.93 -0.39 -5.53
CA ALA A 108 12.86 -1.26 -6.70
C ALA A 108 11.52 -1.08 -7.45
N TRP A 109 10.46 -0.81 -6.70
CA TRP A 109 9.11 -0.58 -7.21
C TRP A 109 8.44 0.52 -6.41
N ILE A 110 7.74 1.44 -7.09
CA ILE A 110 6.98 2.49 -6.44
C ILE A 110 5.70 2.77 -7.21
N THR A 111 4.57 2.90 -6.51
CA THR A 111 3.30 3.27 -7.14
C THR A 111 3.24 4.77 -7.41
N PRO A 112 2.88 5.23 -8.61
CA PRO A 112 2.68 6.65 -8.88
C PRO A 112 1.39 7.15 -8.24
N VAL A 113 1.37 8.45 -7.91
CA VAL A 113 0.15 9.16 -7.51
C VAL A 113 0.02 10.42 -8.37
N PRO A 114 -1.08 10.55 -9.16
CA PRO A 114 -2.17 9.59 -9.35
C PRO A 114 -1.78 8.39 -10.22
N GLY A 115 -2.67 7.40 -10.33
CA GLY A 115 -2.55 6.28 -11.29
C GLY A 115 -2.03 4.96 -10.73
N GLY A 116 -1.65 4.90 -9.45
CA GLY A 116 -1.23 3.67 -8.77
C GLY A 116 -2.39 2.94 -8.08
N VAL A 117 -2.53 3.14 -6.77
CA VAL A 117 -3.48 2.37 -5.94
C VAL A 117 -4.95 2.74 -6.20
N GLY A 118 -5.24 4.01 -6.49
CA GLY A 118 -6.62 4.51 -6.65
C GLY A 118 -7.48 3.72 -7.65
N PRO A 119 -7.04 3.48 -8.90
CA PRO A 119 -7.76 2.67 -9.87
C PRO A 119 -8.05 1.23 -9.41
N MET A 120 -7.16 0.64 -8.61
CA MET A 120 -7.33 -0.72 -8.11
C MET A 120 -8.50 -0.84 -7.13
N THR A 121 -8.77 0.20 -6.33
CA THR A 121 -9.92 0.20 -5.41
C THR A 121 -11.24 0.01 -6.15
N VAL A 122 -11.41 0.69 -7.30
CA VAL A 122 -12.62 0.54 -8.13
C VAL A 122 -12.63 -0.83 -8.81
N ALA A 123 -11.50 -1.26 -9.37
CA ALA A 123 -11.40 -2.56 -10.01
C ALA A 123 -11.75 -3.71 -9.05
N THR A 124 -11.25 -3.67 -7.81
CA THR A 124 -11.56 -4.67 -6.78
C THR A 124 -13.02 -4.63 -6.34
N LEU A 125 -13.68 -3.47 -6.33
CA LEU A 125 -15.13 -3.42 -6.09
C LEU A 125 -15.92 -4.17 -7.17
N ILE A 126 -15.56 -4.01 -8.44
CA ILE A 126 -16.19 -4.74 -9.55
C ILE A 126 -15.90 -6.23 -9.44
N GLN A 127 -14.65 -6.61 -9.12
CA GLN A 127 -14.27 -8.01 -8.88
C GLN A 127 -15.10 -8.63 -7.76
N ASN A 128 -15.23 -7.95 -6.62
CA ASN A 128 -16.01 -8.44 -5.48
C ASN A 128 -17.51 -8.55 -5.82
N THR A 129 -18.03 -7.64 -6.65
CA THR A 129 -19.43 -7.69 -7.12
C THR A 129 -19.66 -8.93 -7.98
N LEU A 130 -18.74 -9.23 -8.89
CA LEU A 130 -18.80 -10.45 -9.70
C LEU A 130 -18.66 -11.70 -8.84
N GLN A 131 -17.67 -11.74 -7.95
CA GLN A 131 -17.47 -12.85 -7.01
C GLN A 131 -18.72 -13.11 -6.17
N ALA A 132 -19.39 -12.06 -5.67
CA ALA A 132 -20.62 -12.22 -4.91
C ALA A 132 -21.76 -12.81 -5.75
N CYS A 133 -21.86 -12.47 -7.04
CA CYS A 133 -22.81 -13.09 -7.96
C CYS A 133 -22.47 -14.57 -8.16
N GLU A 134 -21.23 -14.87 -8.52
CA GLU A 134 -20.79 -16.21 -8.93
C GLU A 134 -20.65 -17.20 -7.78
N GLU A 135 -20.24 -16.77 -6.57
CA GLU A 135 -19.98 -17.69 -5.46
C GLU A 135 -21.13 -17.76 -4.45
N TYR A 136 -21.89 -16.67 -4.27
CA TYR A 136 -22.82 -16.55 -3.14
C TYR A 136 -24.30 -16.40 -3.54
N HIS A 137 -24.61 -16.12 -4.80
CA HIS A 137 -26.00 -15.96 -5.27
C HIS A 137 -26.38 -16.97 -6.36
N ASP A 138 -25.70 -16.92 -7.52
CA ASP A 138 -26.03 -17.71 -8.72
C ASP A 138 -25.10 -18.92 -8.93
N GLY A 139 -24.08 -19.08 -8.08
CA GLY A 139 -23.14 -20.22 -8.10
C GLY A 139 -23.71 -21.58 -7.70
N ALA A 140 -24.97 -21.61 -7.26
CA ALA A 140 -25.66 -22.81 -6.78
C ALA A 140 -26.85 -23.20 -7.67
N ALA A 141 -26.65 -23.16 -8.99
CA ALA A 141 -27.51 -23.80 -9.97
C ALA A 141 -26.81 -24.99 -10.66
N GLU A 142 -26.07 -25.81 -9.90
CA GLU A 142 -25.76 -27.22 -10.20
C GLU A 142 -25.77 -28.06 -8.92
#